data_AF-A0A1Q9DWN0-F1
#
_entry.id   AF-A0A1Q9DWN0-F1
#
_cell.length_a   1.000
_cell.length_b   1.000
_cell.length_c   1.000
_cell.angle_alpha   90.00
_cell.angle_beta   90.00
_cell.angle_gamma   90.00
#
_symmetry.space_group_name_H-M   'P 1'
#
loop_
_entity.id
_entity.type
_entity.pdbx_description
1 polymer ?
#
loop_
_entity_poly.entity_id
_entity_poly.type
_entity_poly.pdbx_seq_one_letter_code
_entity_poly.pdbx_strand_id
1 'polypeptide(L)'
;MNSVNLFQSQIKDVTRKMMATVSELSMHQATAHKLQKERDDVCERAIVARDRLQNGEAPTDTADAEFQKLLQGEHQKELDRQAAAQRKQEEEIVNSNFTRTTAEPRVNAYIPDDDHGLPKAYGVNAPFKPTAQGASMRFIRKPNPKPIEI
;
A
#
# COMPACT_ATOMS: atom_id res chain seq x y z
N MET A 1 39.58 -71.24 -23.21
CA MET A 1 39.44 -69.77 -23.10
C MET A 1 40.82 -69.21 -22.74
N ASN A 2 41.43 -68.38 -23.57
CA ASN A 2 42.83 -67.95 -23.37
C ASN A 2 42.95 -67.00 -22.17
N SER A 3 43.81 -67.34 -21.19
CA SER A 3 44.04 -66.59 -19.94
C SER A 3 44.38 -65.11 -20.16
N VAL A 4 45.09 -64.80 -21.24
CA VAL A 4 45.46 -63.43 -21.63
C VAL A 4 44.23 -62.54 -21.89
N ASN A 5 43.17 -63.08 -22.51
CA ASN A 5 41.95 -62.32 -22.79
C ASN A 5 41.17 -62.00 -21.50
N LEU A 6 41.22 -62.89 -20.51
CA LEU A 6 40.60 -62.66 -19.20
C LEU A 6 41.29 -61.52 -18.45
N PHE A 7 42.62 -61.52 -18.39
CA PHE A 7 43.39 -60.46 -17.74
C PHE A 7 43.19 -59.10 -18.43
N GLN A 8 43.15 -59.07 -19.77
CA GLN A 8 42.85 -57.83 -20.50
C GLN A 8 41.46 -57.26 -20.15
N SER A 9 40.45 -58.12 -19.99
CA SER A 9 39.11 -57.68 -19.54
C SER A 9 39.16 -57.10 -18.14
N GLN A 10 39.80 -57.79 -17.20
CA GLN A 10 39.91 -57.35 -15.81
C GLN A 10 40.64 -56.01 -15.68
N ILE A 11 41.73 -55.80 -16.44
CA ILE A 11 42.47 -54.53 -16.46
C ILE A 11 41.58 -53.40 -16.97
N LYS A 12 40.80 -53.63 -18.04
CA LYS A 12 39.85 -52.63 -18.56
C LYS A 12 38.76 -52.30 -17.55
N ASP A 13 38.25 -53.29 -16.84
CA ASP A 13 37.21 -53.08 -15.82
C ASP A 13 37.74 -52.30 -14.62
N VAL A 14 38.94 -52.62 -14.14
CA VAL A 14 39.60 -51.87 -13.05
C VAL A 14 39.90 -50.44 -13.47
N THR A 15 40.41 -50.24 -14.70
CA THR A 15 40.67 -48.89 -15.23
C THR A 15 39.39 -48.07 -15.32
N ARG A 16 38.28 -48.68 -15.77
CA ARG A 16 36.97 -48.02 -15.81
C ARG A 16 36.49 -47.60 -14.41
N LYS A 17 36.62 -48.49 -13.43
CA LYS A 17 36.27 -48.19 -12.03
C LYS A 17 37.14 -47.08 -11.47
N MET A 18 38.45 -47.12 -11.72
CA MET A 18 39.38 -46.07 -11.29
C MET A 18 39.03 -44.71 -11.90
N MET A 19 38.72 -44.65 -13.20
CA MET A 19 38.29 -43.40 -13.85
C MET A 19 36.97 -42.89 -13.27
N ALA A 20 36.02 -43.78 -12.95
CA ALA A 20 34.77 -43.38 -12.31
C ALA A 20 35.02 -42.78 -10.92
N THR A 21 35.84 -43.44 -10.08
CA THR A 21 36.17 -42.95 -8.74
C THR A 21 36.97 -41.65 -8.77
N VAL A 22 37.89 -41.49 -9.73
CA VAL A 22 38.66 -40.24 -9.91
C VAL A 22 37.74 -39.11 -10.35
N SER A 23 36.77 -39.39 -11.23
CA SER A 23 35.79 -38.39 -11.68
C SER A 23 34.87 -37.95 -10.55
N GLU A 24 34.38 -38.90 -9.75
CA GLU A 24 33.57 -38.64 -8.55
C GLU A 24 34.36 -37.79 -7.54
N LEU A 25 35.60 -38.18 -7.22
CA LEU A 25 36.46 -37.41 -6.32
C LEU A 25 36.71 -36.00 -6.85
N SER A 26 36.94 -35.84 -8.15
CA SER A 26 37.16 -34.53 -8.77
C SER A 26 35.93 -33.64 -8.65
N MET A 27 34.73 -34.19 -8.79
CA MET A 27 33.47 -33.47 -8.58
C MET A 27 33.31 -33.02 -7.11
N HIS A 28 33.62 -33.90 -6.16
CA HIS A 28 33.58 -33.55 -4.75
C HIS A 28 34.63 -32.50 -4.38
N GLN A 29 35.84 -32.59 -4.92
CA GLN A 29 36.90 -31.60 -4.74
C GLN A 29 36.48 -30.24 -5.29
N ALA A 30 35.93 -30.18 -6.51
CA ALA A 30 35.41 -28.95 -7.09
C ALA A 30 34.31 -28.32 -6.20
N THR A 31 33.42 -29.15 -5.66
CA THR A 31 32.37 -28.68 -4.75
C THR A 31 32.95 -28.16 -3.44
N ALA A 32 33.91 -28.88 -2.84
CA ALA A 32 34.58 -28.47 -1.62
C ALA A 32 35.32 -27.13 -1.82
N HIS A 33 36.04 -26.97 -2.93
CA HIS A 33 36.72 -25.71 -3.25
C HIS A 33 35.76 -24.55 -3.47
N LYS A 34 34.63 -24.79 -4.13
CA LYS A 34 33.59 -23.77 -4.29
C LYS A 34 33.04 -23.31 -2.94
N LEU A 35 32.68 -24.24 -2.06
CA LEU A 35 32.17 -23.93 -0.72
C LEU A 35 33.22 -23.24 0.14
N GLN A 36 34.48 -23.66 0.04
CA GLN A 36 35.59 -23.01 0.73
C GLN A 36 35.73 -21.55 0.31
N LYS A 37 35.67 -21.27 -0.99
CA LYS A 37 35.70 -19.91 -1.53
C LYS A 37 34.51 -19.09 -1.05
N GLU A 38 33.30 -19.62 -1.13
CA GLU A 38 32.09 -18.92 -0.65
C GLU A 38 32.20 -18.58 0.85
N ARG A 39 32.74 -19.51 1.66
CA ARG A 39 33.00 -19.28 3.07
C ARG A 39 34.02 -18.16 3.28
N ASP A 40 35.13 -18.19 2.55
CA ASP A 40 36.19 -17.19 2.64
C ASP A 40 35.64 -15.79 2.28
N ASP A 41 34.91 -15.68 1.16
CA ASP A 41 34.27 -14.45 0.69
C ASP A 41 33.24 -13.89 1.70
N VAL A 42 32.46 -14.76 2.35
CA VAL A 42 31.51 -14.35 3.41
C VAL A 42 32.27 -13.89 4.66
N CYS A 43 33.32 -14.61 5.04
CA CYS A 43 34.11 -14.29 6.23
C CYS A 43 34.81 -12.94 6.08
N GLU A 44 35.41 -12.67 4.92
CA GLU A 44 36.03 -11.38 4.61
C GLU A 44 35.02 -10.24 4.71
N ARG A 45 33.84 -10.38 4.06
CA ARG A 45 32.76 -9.39 4.15
C ARG A 45 32.31 -9.15 5.58
N ALA A 46 32.19 -10.20 6.40
CA ALA A 46 31.80 -10.08 7.80
C ALA A 46 32.85 -9.36 8.65
N ILE A 47 34.14 -9.62 8.40
CA ILE A 47 35.24 -8.93 9.09
C ILE A 47 35.21 -7.44 8.74
N VAL A 48 35.12 -7.09 7.45
CA VAL A 48 35.03 -5.70 7.00
C VAL A 48 33.82 -4.99 7.62
N ALA A 49 32.65 -5.64 7.59
CA ALA A 49 31.43 -5.08 8.17
C ALA A 49 31.55 -4.85 9.68
N ARG A 50 32.20 -5.76 10.41
CA ARG A 50 32.46 -5.62 11.84
C ARG A 50 33.40 -4.46 12.12
N ASP A 51 34.48 -4.34 11.36
CA ASP A 51 35.48 -3.29 11.57
C ASP A 51 34.87 -1.90 11.26
N ARG A 52 34.05 -1.78 10.20
CA ARG A 52 33.25 -0.58 9.92
C ARG A 52 32.32 -0.22 11.07
N LEU A 53 31.60 -1.21 11.61
CA LEU A 53 30.71 -1.00 12.75
C LEU A 53 31.49 -0.52 13.99
N GLN A 54 32.69 -1.04 14.24
CA GLN A 54 33.55 -0.58 15.34
C GLN A 54 34.00 0.88 15.15
N ASN A 55 34.16 1.32 13.91
CA ASN A 55 34.48 2.71 13.57
C ASN A 55 33.24 3.63 13.55
N GLY A 56 32.04 3.09 13.82
CA GLY A 56 30.79 3.84 13.78
C GLY A 56 30.25 4.09 12.38
N GLU A 57 30.76 3.38 11.37
CA GLU A 57 30.29 3.44 9.99
C GLU A 57 29.23 2.36 9.72
N ALA A 58 28.51 2.53 8.62
CA ALA A 58 27.53 1.54 8.16
C ALA A 58 28.23 0.19 7.85
N PRO A 59 27.70 -0.95 8.34
CA PRO A 59 28.32 -2.28 8.12
C PRO A 59 28.44 -2.67 6.65
N THR A 60 27.49 -2.27 5.82
CA THR A 60 27.50 -2.46 4.37
C THR A 60 27.07 -1.17 3.68
N ASP A 61 27.46 -0.99 2.41
CA ASP A 61 27.14 0.23 1.65
C ASP A 61 25.62 0.41 1.42
N THR A 62 24.84 -0.69 1.47
CA THR A 62 23.38 -0.66 1.30
C THR A 62 22.62 -0.53 2.62
N ALA A 63 23.28 -0.65 3.77
CA ALA A 63 22.61 -0.70 5.08
C ALA A 63 21.76 0.55 5.34
N ASP A 64 22.28 1.74 5.02
CA ASP A 64 21.55 2.99 5.22
C ASP A 64 20.28 3.07 4.37
N ALA A 65 20.37 2.64 3.10
CA ALA A 65 19.23 2.64 2.19
C ALA A 65 18.16 1.61 2.63
N GLU A 66 18.58 0.45 3.12
CA GLU A 66 17.67 -0.57 3.68
C GLU A 66 16.99 -0.06 4.95
N PHE A 67 17.73 0.61 5.83
CA PHE A 67 17.19 1.21 7.05
C PHE A 67 16.18 2.31 6.74
N GLN A 68 16.47 3.19 5.79
CA GLN A 68 15.51 4.22 5.33
C GLN A 68 14.21 3.61 4.81
N LYS A 69 14.29 2.55 4.00
CA LYS A 69 13.10 1.83 3.51
C LYS A 69 12.29 1.23 4.66
N LEU A 70 12.95 0.70 5.68
CA LEU A 70 12.29 0.17 6.87
C LEU A 70 11.53 1.27 7.61
N LEU A 71 12.17 2.43 7.86
CA LEU A 71 11.52 3.58 8.49
C LEU A 71 10.31 4.08 7.71
N GLN A 72 10.43 4.18 6.38
CA GLN A 72 9.31 4.58 5.52
C GLN A 72 8.16 3.57 5.59
N GLY A 73 8.46 2.27 5.57
CA GLY A 73 7.47 1.21 5.69
C GLY A 73 6.73 1.24 7.03
N GLU A 74 7.46 1.41 8.13
CA GLU A 74 6.85 1.55 9.46
C GLU A 74 5.99 2.81 9.56
N HIS A 75 6.45 3.94 9.02
CA HIS A 75 5.67 5.17 8.97
C HIS A 75 4.36 4.98 8.18
N GLN A 76 4.42 4.35 7.01
CA GLN A 76 3.23 4.08 6.20
C GLN A 76 2.25 3.16 6.93
N LYS A 77 2.72 2.09 7.58
CA LYS A 77 1.87 1.19 8.37
C LYS A 77 1.14 1.92 9.49
N GLU A 78 1.82 2.85 10.16
CA GLU A 78 1.22 3.63 11.24
C GLU A 78 0.15 4.59 10.69
N LEU A 79 0.41 5.26 9.56
CA LEU A 79 -0.60 6.07 8.87
C LEU A 79 -1.82 5.24 8.45
N ASP A 80 -1.59 4.06 7.88
CA ASP A 80 -2.66 3.16 7.45
C ASP A 80 -3.49 2.68 8.65
N ARG A 81 -2.84 2.36 9.77
CA ARG A 81 -3.50 1.98 11.03
C ARG A 81 -4.37 3.11 11.57
N GLN A 82 -3.85 4.34 11.59
CA GLN A 82 -4.61 5.51 12.04
C GLN A 82 -5.80 5.78 11.12
N ALA A 83 -5.61 5.72 9.80
CA ALA A 83 -6.68 5.89 8.83
C ALA A 83 -7.74 4.78 8.92
N ALA A 84 -7.35 3.54 9.24
CA ALA A 84 -8.28 2.45 9.49
C ALA A 84 -9.06 2.65 10.80
N ALA A 85 -8.39 3.11 11.86
CA ALA A 85 -9.04 3.41 13.14
C ALA A 85 -10.04 4.57 13.01
N GLN A 86 -9.68 5.64 12.29
CA GLN A 86 -10.58 6.76 11.98
C GLN A 86 -11.79 6.29 11.19
N ARG A 87 -11.60 5.53 10.09
CA ARG A 87 -12.72 4.95 9.32
C ARG A 87 -13.64 4.11 10.18
N LYS A 88 -13.10 3.27 11.06
CA LYS A 88 -13.90 2.46 11.98
C LYS A 88 -14.71 3.34 12.96
N GLN A 89 -14.10 4.40 13.50
CA GLN A 89 -14.79 5.33 14.39
C GLN A 89 -15.89 6.11 13.66
N GLU A 90 -15.64 6.58 12.43
CA GLU A 90 -16.65 7.20 11.58
C GLU A 90 -17.81 6.24 11.28
N GLU A 91 -17.52 4.98 10.93
CA GLU A 91 -18.54 3.94 10.74
C GLU A 91 -19.36 3.69 12.02
N GLU A 92 -18.74 3.69 13.19
CA GLU A 92 -19.43 3.51 14.47
C GLU A 92 -20.35 4.70 14.82
N ILE A 93 -19.88 5.94 14.62
CA ILE A 93 -20.69 7.17 14.80
C ILE A 93 -21.87 7.20 13.81
N VAL A 94 -21.63 6.85 12.55
CA VAL A 94 -22.68 6.80 11.52
C VAL A 94 -23.69 5.69 11.84
N ASN A 95 -23.25 4.51 12.26
CA ASN A 95 -24.15 3.40 12.59
C ASN A 95 -24.95 3.63 13.88
N SER A 96 -24.44 4.38 14.86
CA SER A 96 -25.17 4.67 16.09
C SER A 96 -26.26 5.73 15.93
N ASN A 97 -26.05 6.70 15.02
CA ASN A 97 -26.95 7.84 14.84
C ASN A 97 -27.78 7.81 13.54
N PHE A 98 -27.49 6.91 12.59
CA PHE A 98 -28.12 6.94 11.27
C PHE A 98 -28.43 5.54 10.72
N THR A 99 -29.69 5.31 10.35
CA THR A 99 -30.08 4.17 9.51
C THR A 99 -29.34 4.28 8.18
N ARG A 100 -28.60 3.25 7.77
CA ARG A 100 -27.85 3.26 6.51
C ARG A 100 -28.84 3.35 5.32
N THR A 101 -28.95 4.52 4.68
CA THR A 101 -29.84 4.76 3.53
C THR A 101 -29.07 5.35 2.35
N THR A 102 -29.49 5.02 1.12
CA THR A 102 -29.02 5.61 -0.14
C THR A 102 -29.84 6.83 -0.58
N ALA A 103 -30.84 7.24 0.19
CA ALA A 103 -31.67 8.40 -0.12
C ALA A 103 -30.92 9.70 0.20
N GLU A 104 -31.03 10.69 -0.69
CA GLU A 104 -30.45 12.01 -0.45
C GLU A 104 -31.08 12.65 0.81
N PRO A 105 -30.25 13.18 1.74
CA PRO A 105 -30.76 13.86 2.93
C PRO A 105 -31.68 15.02 2.53
N ARG A 106 -32.89 15.05 3.09
CA ARG A 106 -33.80 16.17 2.86
C ARG A 106 -33.16 17.43 3.43
N VAL A 107 -33.18 18.52 2.67
CA VAL A 107 -32.73 19.82 3.18
C VAL A 107 -33.59 20.19 4.39
N ASN A 108 -32.98 20.24 5.58
CA ASN A 108 -33.62 20.57 6.87
C ASN A 108 -34.01 22.06 6.99
N ALA A 109 -34.39 22.72 5.87
CA ALA A 109 -34.74 24.13 5.87
C ALA A 109 -36.07 24.46 6.61
N TYR A 110 -36.83 23.43 7.01
CA TYR A 110 -38.17 23.59 7.58
C TYR A 110 -38.34 23.07 9.01
N ILE A 111 -37.29 22.50 9.61
CA ILE A 111 -37.30 22.01 11.00
C ILE A 111 -36.45 22.98 11.82
N PRO A 112 -37.06 23.80 12.69
CA PRO A 112 -36.30 24.65 13.62
C PRO A 112 -35.53 23.82 14.64
N ASP A 113 -34.42 24.35 15.14
CA ASP A 113 -33.63 23.74 16.23
C ASP A 113 -34.34 23.77 17.60
N ASP A 114 -35.59 24.28 17.65
CA ASP A 114 -36.40 24.34 18.87
C ASP A 114 -37.01 22.95 19.19
N ASP A 115 -37.02 22.61 20.47
CA ASP A 115 -37.42 21.30 21.04
C ASP A 115 -38.87 20.87 20.73
N HIS A 116 -39.66 21.76 20.14
CA HIS A 116 -41.08 21.55 19.83
C HIS A 116 -41.33 20.96 18.43
N GLY A 117 -40.33 20.92 17.55
CA GLY A 117 -40.44 20.29 16.21
C GLY A 117 -41.51 20.89 15.29
N LEU A 118 -42.05 22.08 15.62
CA LEU A 118 -43.08 22.75 14.85
C LEU A 118 -42.44 23.49 13.66
N PRO A 119 -42.95 23.35 12.43
CA PRO A 119 -42.43 24.10 11.29
C PRO A 119 -42.47 25.61 11.54
N LYS A 120 -41.37 26.31 11.21
CA LYS A 120 -41.31 27.77 11.36
C LYS A 120 -42.42 28.42 10.52
N ALA A 121 -43.30 29.18 11.16
CA ALA A 121 -44.26 29.98 10.42
C ALA A 121 -43.49 30.93 9.49
N TYR A 122 -43.92 31.06 8.23
CA TYR A 122 -43.20 31.83 7.20
C TYR A 122 -43.09 33.35 7.48
N GLY A 123 -43.54 33.80 8.65
CA GLY A 123 -43.44 35.18 9.12
C GLY A 123 -44.10 36.16 8.16
N VAL A 124 -43.57 37.38 8.11
CA VAL A 124 -44.06 38.48 7.25
C VAL A 124 -43.85 38.17 5.76
N ASN A 125 -42.94 37.24 5.44
CA ASN A 125 -42.55 36.89 4.07
C ASN A 125 -43.12 35.53 3.65
N ALA A 126 -44.38 35.27 4.00
CA ALA A 126 -45.06 34.05 3.60
C ALA A 126 -45.04 33.90 2.07
N PRO A 127 -44.70 32.71 1.54
CA PRO A 127 -44.78 32.46 0.11
C PRO A 127 -46.23 32.68 -0.34
N PHE A 128 -46.45 33.78 -1.03
CA PHE A 128 -47.75 34.14 -1.55
C PHE A 128 -47.95 33.44 -2.89
N LYS A 129 -49.16 32.94 -3.13
CA LYS A 129 -49.54 32.44 -4.45
C LYS A 129 -49.77 33.64 -5.36
N PRO A 130 -48.97 33.84 -6.44
CA PRO A 130 -49.20 34.93 -7.38
C PRO A 130 -50.63 34.89 -7.91
N THR A 131 -51.36 36.00 -7.75
CA THR A 131 -52.69 36.14 -8.34
C THR A 131 -52.55 36.02 -9.85
N ALA A 132 -53.43 35.24 -10.49
CA ALA A 132 -53.46 35.13 -11.94
C ALA A 132 -53.61 36.53 -12.56
N GLN A 133 -52.75 36.85 -13.53
CA GLN A 133 -52.75 38.15 -14.18
C GLN A 133 -54.11 38.41 -14.84
N GLY A 134 -54.85 39.39 -14.34
CA GLY A 134 -56.13 39.80 -14.93
C GLY A 134 -55.95 40.53 -16.26
N ALA A 135 -57.01 40.60 -17.06
CA ALA A 135 -57.02 41.26 -18.38
C ALA A 135 -56.54 42.73 -18.35
N SER A 136 -56.66 43.41 -17.20
CA SER A 136 -56.23 44.80 -16.99
C SER A 136 -54.70 45.01 -17.01
N MET A 137 -53.90 43.95 -16.86
CA MET A 137 -52.43 44.04 -16.90
C MET A 137 -51.88 44.57 -18.23
N ARG A 138 -52.67 44.49 -19.32
CA ARG A 138 -52.29 45.01 -20.65
C ARG A 138 -52.17 46.53 -20.71
N PHE A 139 -52.73 47.25 -19.73
CA PHE A 139 -52.69 48.71 -19.66
C PHE A 139 -51.55 49.24 -18.78
N ILE A 140 -50.82 48.36 -18.09
CA ILE A 140 -49.72 48.75 -17.20
C ILE A 140 -48.42 48.85 -18.02
N ARG A 141 -47.86 50.06 -18.12
CA ARG A 141 -46.56 50.29 -18.77
C ARG A 141 -45.43 49.99 -17.80
N LYS A 142 -44.46 49.16 -18.22
CA LYS A 142 -43.27 48.87 -17.40
C LYS A 142 -42.41 50.14 -17.26
N PRO A 143 -41.92 50.49 -16.06
CA PRO A 143 -41.01 51.60 -15.88
C PRO A 143 -39.66 51.29 -16.54
N ASN A 144 -39.00 52.32 -17.07
CA ASN A 144 -37.68 52.17 -17.66
C ASN A 144 -36.64 52.09 -16.53
N PRO A 145 -35.86 51.00 -16.40
CA PRO A 145 -34.89 50.88 -15.32
C PRO A 145 -33.81 51.95 -15.46
N LYS A 146 -33.49 52.65 -14.35
CA LYS A 146 -32.39 53.62 -14.33
C LYS A 146 -31.06 52.86 -14.31
N PRO A 147 -30.02 53.34 -15.00
CA PRO A 147 -28.68 52.76 -14.89
C PRO A 147 -28.21 52.84 -13.43
N ILE A 148 -27.70 51.71 -12.93
CA ILE A 148 -27.10 51.62 -11.60
C ILE A 148 -25.62 52.00 -11.80
N GLU A 149 -25.16 53.03 -11.11
CA GLU A 149 -23.73 53.34 -11.05
C GLU A 149 -23.05 52.30 -10.15
N ILE A 150 -22.07 51.58 -10.71
CA ILE A 150 -21.19 50.63 -10.00
C ILE A 150 -19.89 51.35 -9.66
#